data_AF-O60826-F1
#
_entry.id   AF-O60826-F1
#
_cell.length_a   1.000
_cell.length_b   1.000
_cell.length_c   1.000
_cell.angle_alpha   90.00
_cell.angle_beta   90.00
_cell.angle_gamma   90.00
#
_symmetry.space_group_name_H-M   'P 1'
#
loop_
_entity.id
_entity.type
_entity.pdbx_description
1 polymer ?
#
loop_
_entity_poly.entity_id
_entity_poly.type
_entity_poly.pdbx_seq_one_letter_code
_entity_poly.pdbx_strand_id
1 'polypeptide(L)'
;MEEADRILIHSLRQAGTAVPPDVQTLRAFTTELVVEAVVRCLRVINPAVGSGLSPLLPLAMSARFRLAMSLAQACMDLGYPLELGYQNFLYPSEPDLRDLLLFLAERLPTDASEDADQPAGDSAILLRAIGSQIRDQLALPWVPPHLRTPKLQHLQGSALQKPFHASRLVVPELSSRGEPREFQASPLLLPVPTQVPQPVGRVASLLEHHALQLCQQTGRDRPGDEDWVHRTSRLPPQEDTRAQRQRLQKQLTEHLRQSWGLLGAPIQARDLGELLQAWGAGAKTGAPKGSRFTHSEKFTFHLEPQAQATQVSDVPATSRRPEQVTWAAQEQELESLREQLEGVNRSIEEVEADMKTLGVSFVQAESECRHSKLSTAEREQALRLKSRAVELLPDGTANLAKLQLVVENSAQRVIHLAGQWEKHRVPLLAEYRHLRKLQDCRELESSRRLAEIQELHQSVRAAAEEARRKEEVYKQLMSELETLPRDVSRLAYTQRILEIVGNIRKQKEEITKILSDTKELQKEINSLSGKLDRTFAVTDELVFKDAKKDDAVRKAYKYLAALHENCSQLIQTIEDTGTIMREVRDLEEQIETELGKKTLSNLEKIREDYRALRQENAGLLGRVREA
;
A
#
# COMPACT_ATOMS: atom_id res chain seq x y z
N MET A 1 4.34 -10.19 39.67
CA MET A 1 4.49 -8.71 39.80
C MET A 1 5.22 -8.15 38.60
N GLU A 2 6.47 -8.56 38.32
CA GLU A 2 7.22 -8.05 37.15
C GLU A 2 6.53 -8.31 35.79
N GLU A 3 5.83 -9.43 35.63
CA GLU A 3 5.07 -9.71 34.40
C GLU A 3 3.90 -8.74 34.20
N ALA A 4 3.17 -8.39 35.27
CA ALA A 4 2.08 -7.41 35.19
C ALA A 4 2.60 -6.01 34.84
N ASP A 5 3.75 -5.62 35.41
CA ASP A 5 4.42 -4.36 35.08
C ASP A 5 4.81 -4.32 33.60
N ARG A 6 5.31 -5.43 33.03
CA ARG A 6 5.67 -5.51 31.61
C ARG A 6 4.45 -5.37 30.70
N ILE A 7 3.32 -5.98 31.05
CA ILE A 7 2.07 -5.85 30.30
C ILE A 7 1.59 -4.39 30.34
N LEU A 8 1.58 -3.76 31.52
CA LEU A 8 1.23 -2.35 31.67
C LEU A 8 2.13 -1.44 30.85
N ILE A 9 3.45 -1.63 30.92
CA ILE A 9 4.41 -0.84 30.13
C ILE A 9 4.17 -1.03 28.63
N HIS A 10 3.78 -2.23 28.19
CA HIS A 10 3.42 -2.46 26.80
C HIS A 10 2.15 -1.70 26.41
N SER A 11 1.08 -1.77 27.21
CA SER A 11 -0.15 -1.00 26.99
C SER A 11 0.09 0.51 26.98
N LEU A 12 0.97 1.01 27.85
CA LEU A 12 1.37 2.42 27.87
C LEU A 12 2.12 2.81 26.60
N ARG A 13 3.02 1.96 26.07
CA ARG A 13 3.71 2.22 24.80
C ARG A 13 2.72 2.26 23.63
N GLN A 14 1.72 1.39 23.64
CA GLN A 14 0.63 1.40 22.64
C GLN A 14 -0.23 2.66 22.73
N ALA A 15 -0.52 3.15 23.94
CA ALA A 15 -1.17 4.45 24.17
C ALA A 15 -0.29 5.64 23.74
N GLY A 16 0.93 5.38 23.22
CA GLY A 16 1.82 6.37 22.66
C GLY A 16 2.73 7.01 23.67
N THR A 17 2.95 6.46 24.87
CA THR A 17 3.93 6.97 25.84
C THR A 17 5.37 6.58 25.46
N ALA A 18 6.30 7.52 25.55
CA ALA A 18 7.69 7.33 25.12
C ALA A 18 8.52 6.70 26.24
N VAL A 19 8.11 5.51 26.70
CA VAL A 19 8.84 4.78 27.74
C VAL A 19 10.09 4.16 27.12
N PRO A 20 11.30 4.49 27.62
CA PRO A 20 12.56 3.93 27.12
C PRO A 20 12.54 2.39 27.11
N PRO A 21 13.17 1.73 26.11
CA PRO A 21 13.14 0.28 25.95
C PRO A 21 13.72 -0.48 27.17
N ASP A 22 14.62 0.17 27.88
CA ASP A 22 15.38 -0.27 29.06
C ASP A 22 14.57 -0.30 30.37
N VAL A 23 13.40 0.36 30.41
CA VAL A 23 12.52 0.35 31.58
C VAL A 23 11.56 -0.85 31.49
N GLN A 24 11.78 -1.89 32.30
CA GLN A 24 10.92 -3.08 32.36
C GLN A 24 10.06 -3.19 33.62
N THR A 25 10.35 -2.39 34.65
CA THR A 25 9.67 -2.42 35.95
C THR A 25 9.23 -1.02 36.33
N LEU A 26 8.11 -0.89 37.04
CA LEU A 26 7.62 0.41 37.52
C LEU A 26 8.60 1.13 38.45
N ARG A 27 9.56 0.40 39.06
CA ARG A 27 10.66 0.98 39.86
C ARG A 27 11.52 2.00 39.12
N ALA A 28 11.63 1.86 37.79
CA ALA A 28 12.44 2.72 36.95
C ALA A 28 11.66 3.93 36.41
N PHE A 29 10.38 4.10 36.77
CA PHE A 29 9.59 5.25 36.36
C PHE A 29 10.02 6.50 37.14
N THR A 30 10.56 7.47 36.42
CA THR A 30 10.77 8.81 36.95
C THR A 30 9.45 9.55 37.06
N THR A 31 9.38 10.57 37.91
CA THR A 31 8.19 11.43 38.07
C THR A 31 7.75 12.07 36.75
N GLU A 32 8.70 12.39 35.88
CA GLU A 32 8.45 12.91 34.53
C GLU A 32 7.73 11.88 33.66
N LEU A 33 8.19 10.62 33.68
CA LEU A 33 7.55 9.52 32.95
C LEU A 33 6.16 9.20 33.48
N VAL A 34 5.94 9.26 34.80
CA VAL A 34 4.61 9.05 35.41
C VAL A 34 3.63 10.11 34.91
N VAL A 35 4.01 11.38 34.97
CA VAL A 35 3.15 12.49 34.53
C VAL A 35 2.88 12.39 33.02
N GLU A 36 3.89 12.10 32.23
CA GLU A 36 3.75 11.90 30.78
C GLU A 36 2.80 10.73 30.47
N ALA A 37 2.96 9.61 31.18
CA ALA A 37 2.13 8.43 31.02
C ALA A 37 0.67 8.71 31.31
N VAL A 38 0.37 9.30 32.47
CA VAL A 38 -0.99 9.64 32.88
C VAL A 38 -1.62 10.65 31.92
N VAL A 39 -0.91 11.72 31.52
CA VAL A 39 -1.45 12.72 30.58
C VAL A 39 -1.79 12.09 29.23
N ARG A 40 -0.95 11.19 28.71
CA ARG A 40 -1.24 10.52 27.43
C ARG A 40 -2.39 9.54 27.55
N CYS A 41 -2.48 8.76 28.61
CA CYS A 41 -3.66 7.92 28.88
C CYS A 41 -4.94 8.78 28.95
N LEU A 42 -4.91 9.89 29.68
CA LEU A 42 -6.05 10.81 29.79
C LEU A 42 -6.44 11.42 28.44
N ARG A 43 -5.48 11.73 27.55
CA ARG A 43 -5.80 12.22 26.20
C ARG A 43 -6.53 11.21 25.34
N VAL A 44 -6.19 9.93 25.50
CA VAL A 44 -6.84 8.85 24.76
C VAL A 44 -8.24 8.58 25.33
N ILE A 45 -8.39 8.56 26.65
CA ILE A 45 -9.66 8.27 27.33
C ILE A 45 -10.63 9.45 27.20
N ASN A 46 -10.17 10.67 27.49
CA ASN A 46 -10.96 11.89 27.46
C ASN A 46 -10.17 13.06 26.83
N PRO A 47 -10.25 13.24 25.50
CA PRO A 47 -9.46 14.24 24.79
C PRO A 47 -9.77 15.68 25.21
N ALA A 48 -10.97 15.96 25.74
CA ALA A 48 -11.34 17.29 26.21
C ALA A 48 -10.51 17.73 27.43
N VAL A 49 -10.27 16.82 28.38
CA VAL A 49 -9.48 17.09 29.58
C VAL A 49 -7.99 16.97 29.29
N GLY A 50 -7.58 15.92 28.56
CA GLY A 50 -6.16 15.64 28.29
C GLY A 50 -5.47 16.67 27.38
N SER A 51 -6.21 17.36 26.52
CA SER A 51 -5.64 18.39 25.63
C SER A 51 -5.22 19.66 26.38
N GLY A 52 -5.86 19.98 27.50
CA GLY A 52 -5.50 21.11 28.37
C GLY A 52 -4.26 20.85 29.25
N LEU A 53 -3.82 19.60 29.34
CA LEU A 53 -2.73 19.18 30.23
C LEU A 53 -1.43 18.97 29.44
N SER A 54 -0.36 19.61 29.90
CA SER A 54 0.98 19.44 29.33
C SER A 54 1.56 18.08 29.77
N PRO A 55 2.15 17.29 28.85
CA PRO A 55 2.85 16.05 29.20
C PRO A 55 4.24 16.34 29.78
N LEU A 56 4.77 17.55 29.57
CA LEU A 56 6.06 17.98 30.09
C LEU A 56 5.91 18.55 31.50
N LEU A 57 6.69 18.00 32.44
CA LEU A 57 6.74 18.45 33.81
C LEU A 57 7.35 19.87 33.90
N PRO A 58 6.66 20.87 34.48
CA PRO A 58 7.18 22.23 34.61
C PRO A 58 8.43 22.30 35.51
N LEU A 59 9.33 23.26 35.28
CA LEU A 59 10.51 23.47 36.14
C LEU A 59 10.13 24.03 37.54
N ALA A 60 9.11 24.88 37.62
CA ALA A 60 8.70 25.53 38.86
C ALA A 60 7.82 24.62 39.74
N MET A 61 8.15 24.47 41.02
CA MET A 61 7.42 23.60 41.97
C MET A 61 5.94 23.96 42.12
N SER A 62 5.58 25.25 42.09
CA SER A 62 4.18 25.68 42.16
C SER A 62 3.35 25.29 40.93
N ALA A 63 3.99 25.20 39.76
CA ALA A 63 3.36 24.72 38.53
C ALA A 63 3.23 23.19 38.55
N ARG A 64 4.24 22.47 39.07
CA ARG A 64 4.17 21.03 39.32
C ARG A 64 3.00 20.66 40.24
N PHE A 65 2.82 21.40 41.33
CA PHE A 65 1.71 21.19 42.26
C PHE A 65 0.34 21.34 41.58
N ARG A 66 0.14 22.43 40.82
CA ARG A 66 -1.12 22.66 40.08
C ARG A 66 -1.40 21.56 39.07
N LEU A 67 -0.37 21.13 38.34
CA LEU A 67 -0.50 20.07 37.34
C LEU A 67 -0.82 18.71 38.00
N ALA A 68 -0.14 18.37 39.08
CA ALA A 68 -0.42 17.16 39.85
C ALA A 68 -1.85 17.16 40.43
N MET A 69 -2.33 18.32 40.89
CA MET A 69 -3.70 18.46 41.38
C MET A 69 -4.74 18.36 40.26
N SER A 70 -4.47 18.94 39.08
CA SER A 70 -5.36 18.77 37.93
C SER A 70 -5.39 17.33 37.42
N LEU A 71 -4.27 16.61 37.51
CA LEU A 71 -4.22 15.18 37.16
C LEU A 71 -4.99 14.33 38.17
N ALA A 72 -4.82 14.61 39.47
CA ALA A 72 -5.58 13.96 40.52
C ALA A 72 -7.08 14.14 40.29
N GLN A 73 -7.53 15.38 40.07
CA GLN A 73 -8.94 15.67 39.78
C GLN A 73 -9.43 14.97 38.52
N ALA A 74 -8.68 15.02 37.43
CA ALA A 74 -9.05 14.33 36.19
C ALA A 74 -9.19 12.80 36.36
N CYS A 75 -8.31 12.18 37.17
CA CYS A 75 -8.39 10.75 37.46
C CYS A 75 -9.57 10.43 38.40
N MET A 76 -9.86 11.29 39.38
CA MET A 76 -11.03 11.17 40.26
C MET A 76 -12.34 11.36 39.49
N ASP A 77 -12.40 12.30 38.54
CA ASP A 77 -13.56 12.56 37.69
C ASP A 77 -13.85 11.38 36.74
N LEU A 78 -12.82 10.62 36.36
CA LEU A 78 -13.01 9.34 35.67
C LEU A 78 -13.63 8.29 36.61
N GLY A 79 -13.55 8.43 37.93
CA GLY A 79 -14.08 7.50 38.92
C GLY A 79 -13.03 6.58 39.52
N TYR A 80 -11.83 7.09 39.81
CA TYR A 80 -10.82 6.36 40.57
C TYR A 80 -11.31 6.19 42.03
N PRO A 81 -11.23 4.98 42.63
CA PRO A 81 -11.91 4.68 43.89
C PRO A 81 -11.24 5.28 45.14
N LEU A 82 -9.96 5.65 45.07
CA LEU A 82 -9.17 6.18 46.19
C LEU A 82 -8.92 7.68 46.01
N GLU A 83 -8.75 8.40 47.12
CA GLU A 83 -8.40 9.82 47.06
C GLU A 83 -6.98 10.00 46.50
N LEU A 84 -6.87 10.76 45.41
CA LEU A 84 -5.58 11.10 44.80
C LEU A 84 -5.15 12.50 45.23
N GLY A 85 -3.91 12.63 45.71
CA GLY A 85 -3.29 13.91 46.01
C GLY A 85 -2.16 14.26 45.03
N TYR A 86 -1.60 15.47 45.17
CA TYR A 86 -0.39 15.86 44.44
C TYR A 86 0.81 14.93 44.74
N GLN A 87 0.82 14.31 45.92
CA GLN A 87 1.90 13.44 46.38
C GLN A 87 2.00 12.18 45.53
N ASN A 88 0.89 11.62 45.07
CA ASN A 88 0.87 10.39 44.27
C ASN A 88 1.57 10.55 42.92
N PHE A 89 1.63 11.77 42.37
CA PHE A 89 2.29 12.06 41.10
C PHE A 89 3.73 12.58 41.27
N LEU A 90 3.99 13.39 42.30
CA LEU A 90 5.32 13.97 42.54
C LEU A 90 6.25 13.03 43.33
N TYR A 91 5.68 12.13 44.13
CA TYR A 91 6.38 11.17 44.97
C TYR A 91 5.65 9.80 44.89
N PRO A 92 5.62 9.18 43.70
CA PRO A 92 4.85 7.96 43.47
C PRO A 92 5.37 6.82 44.34
N SER A 93 4.46 6.10 44.99
CA SER A 93 4.75 4.80 45.58
C SER A 93 4.53 3.72 44.51
N GLU A 94 5.36 2.66 44.51
CA GLU A 94 5.22 1.54 43.56
C GLU A 94 3.81 0.91 43.54
N PRO A 95 3.13 0.65 44.68
CA PRO A 95 1.79 0.07 44.65
C PRO A 95 0.74 1.06 44.12
N ASP A 96 0.73 2.31 44.61
CA ASP A 96 -0.31 3.28 44.21
C ASP A 96 -0.19 3.65 42.73
N LEU A 97 1.04 3.76 42.22
CA LEU A 97 1.30 4.01 40.80
C LEU A 97 0.81 2.84 39.95
N ARG A 98 1.02 1.60 40.40
CA ARG A 98 0.57 0.40 39.68
C ARG A 98 -0.95 0.37 39.59
N ASP A 99 -1.65 0.61 40.69
CA ASP A 99 -3.11 0.60 40.73
C ASP A 99 -3.70 1.72 39.87
N LEU A 100 -3.09 2.91 39.89
CA LEU A 100 -3.46 4.03 39.04
C LEU A 100 -3.28 3.69 37.54
N LEU A 101 -2.13 3.13 37.16
CA LEU A 101 -1.84 2.80 35.76
C LEU A 101 -2.69 1.62 35.27
N LEU A 102 -2.99 0.64 36.12
CA LEU A 102 -3.95 -0.43 35.84
C LEU A 102 -5.33 0.14 35.53
N PHE A 103 -5.83 1.00 36.42
CA PHE A 103 -7.12 1.65 36.24
C PHE A 103 -7.19 2.46 34.93
N LEU A 104 -6.13 3.18 34.58
CA LEU A 104 -6.08 3.92 33.32
C LEU A 104 -5.99 2.97 32.12
N ALA A 105 -5.18 1.91 32.22
CA ALA A 105 -5.00 0.93 31.14
C ALA A 105 -6.28 0.14 30.83
N GLU A 106 -7.06 -0.21 31.85
CA GLU A 106 -8.36 -0.89 31.69
C GLU A 106 -9.41 -0.02 30.98
N ARG A 107 -9.20 1.30 30.92
CA ARG A 107 -10.09 2.26 30.25
C ARG A 107 -9.54 2.81 28.95
N LEU A 108 -8.30 2.47 28.61
CA LEU A 108 -7.85 2.68 27.25
C LEU A 108 -8.77 1.87 26.33
N PRO A 109 -9.19 2.42 25.19
CA PRO A 109 -9.98 1.68 24.23
C PRO A 109 -9.17 0.45 23.84
N THR A 110 -9.63 -0.73 24.28
CA THR A 110 -9.00 -2.00 23.96
C THR A 110 -9.09 -2.17 22.46
N ASP A 111 -7.95 -2.37 21.80
CA ASP A 111 -7.91 -2.76 20.39
C ASP A 111 -8.71 -4.04 20.24
N ALA A 112 -10.00 -3.88 19.91
CA ALA A 112 -10.91 -4.96 19.57
C ALA A 112 -10.32 -5.63 18.33
N SER A 113 -9.57 -6.68 18.63
CA SER A 113 -8.97 -7.65 17.74
C SER A 113 -10.02 -8.53 17.04
N GLU A 114 -11.31 -8.22 17.19
CA GLU A 114 -12.42 -8.96 16.61
C GLU A 114 -12.46 -8.89 15.07
N ASP A 115 -11.81 -7.91 14.43
CA ASP A 115 -11.73 -7.87 12.95
C ASP A 115 -10.42 -8.43 12.38
N ALA A 116 -9.60 -9.10 13.19
CA ALA A 116 -8.41 -9.81 12.69
C ALA A 116 -8.75 -11.17 12.06
N ASP A 117 -9.93 -11.74 12.34
CA ASP A 117 -10.28 -13.11 11.95
C ASP A 117 -11.10 -13.23 10.65
N GLN A 118 -11.48 -12.12 10.01
CA GLN A 118 -11.96 -12.18 8.63
C GLN A 118 -10.76 -11.96 7.70
N PRO A 119 -10.47 -12.86 6.74
CA PRO A 119 -9.36 -12.70 5.79
C PRO A 119 -9.71 -11.55 4.85
N ALA A 120 -9.42 -10.34 5.32
CA ALA A 120 -9.59 -9.11 4.58
C ALA A 120 -8.64 -9.22 3.38
N GLY A 121 -9.19 -9.49 2.20
CA GLY A 121 -8.41 -9.66 0.99
C GLY A 121 -7.45 -8.49 0.79
N ASP A 122 -6.35 -8.71 0.07
CA ASP A 122 -5.22 -7.79 -0.05
C ASP A 122 -5.60 -6.30 -0.29
N SER A 123 -6.74 -6.05 -0.94
CA SER A 123 -7.32 -4.72 -1.13
C SER A 123 -7.71 -4.01 0.18
N ALA A 124 -8.30 -4.70 1.14
CA ALA A 124 -8.71 -4.13 2.42
C ALA A 124 -7.49 -3.81 3.30
N ILE A 125 -6.45 -4.65 3.27
CA ILE A 125 -5.17 -4.38 3.93
C ILE A 125 -4.53 -3.12 3.33
N LEU A 126 -4.52 -3.01 1.99
CA LEU A 126 -4.01 -1.84 1.29
C LEU A 126 -4.81 -0.57 1.65
N LEU A 127 -6.14 -0.62 1.64
CA LEU A 127 -6.98 0.53 1.99
C LEU A 127 -6.75 0.98 3.43
N ARG A 128 -6.62 0.04 4.37
CA ARG A 128 -6.28 0.34 5.78
C ARG A 128 -4.90 0.98 5.90
N ALA A 129 -3.91 0.48 5.16
CA ALA A 129 -2.57 1.04 5.13
C ALA A 129 -2.52 2.46 4.50
N ILE A 130 -3.32 2.71 3.47
CA ILE A 130 -3.48 4.05 2.89
C ILE A 130 -4.15 4.98 3.92
N GLY A 131 -5.23 4.52 4.57
CA GLY A 131 -5.92 5.27 5.61
C GLY A 131 -5.01 5.64 6.78
N SER A 132 -4.18 4.69 7.26
CA SER A 132 -3.21 4.96 8.31
C SER A 132 -2.14 5.96 7.88
N GLN A 133 -1.60 5.82 6.66
CA GLN A 133 -0.58 6.75 6.16
C GLN A 133 -1.13 8.17 5.99
N ILE A 134 -2.38 8.31 5.55
CA ILE A 134 -3.06 9.60 5.48
C ILE A 134 -3.21 10.22 6.87
N ARG A 135 -3.66 9.45 7.87
CA ARG A 135 -3.74 9.95 9.26
C ARG A 135 -2.38 10.43 9.78
N ASP A 136 -1.34 9.63 9.59
CA ASP A 136 0.00 9.97 10.07
C ASP A 136 0.50 11.28 9.41
N GLN A 137 0.23 11.46 8.11
CA GLN A 137 0.56 12.70 7.41
C GLN A 137 -0.25 13.91 7.90
N LEU A 138 -1.52 13.71 8.27
CA LEU A 138 -2.39 14.77 8.80
C LEU A 138 -2.06 15.13 10.26
N ALA A 139 -1.53 14.19 11.04
CA ALA A 139 -1.10 14.43 12.41
C ALA A 139 0.21 15.23 12.49
N LEU A 140 0.98 15.30 11.40
CA LEU A 140 2.20 16.09 11.35
C LEU A 140 1.87 17.59 11.45
N PRO A 141 2.48 18.33 12.40
CA PRO A 141 2.28 19.76 12.47
C PRO A 141 2.75 20.43 11.18
N TRP A 142 1.96 21.38 10.68
CA TRP A 142 2.34 22.16 9.51
C TRP A 142 3.53 23.07 9.87
N VAL A 143 4.65 22.90 9.17
CA VAL A 143 5.85 23.71 9.36
C VAL A 143 6.06 24.57 8.12
N PRO A 144 6.43 25.87 8.24
CA PRO A 144 6.74 26.71 7.09
C PRO A 144 7.85 26.09 6.21
N PRO A 145 7.78 26.20 4.87
CA PRO A 145 8.68 25.51 3.95
C PRO A 145 10.18 25.66 4.25
N HIS A 146 10.59 26.86 4.67
CA HIS A 146 11.98 27.20 4.99
C HIS A 146 12.52 26.54 6.27
N LEU A 147 11.63 26.07 7.15
CA LEU A 147 11.97 25.41 8.41
C LEU A 147 11.81 23.88 8.33
N ARG A 148 11.41 23.35 7.17
CA ARG A 148 11.19 21.91 6.99
C ARG A 148 12.52 21.18 6.85
N THR A 149 12.66 20.11 7.61
CA THR A 149 13.72 19.12 7.42
C THR A 149 13.56 18.44 6.05
N PRO A 150 14.62 17.84 5.48
CA PRO A 150 14.54 17.16 4.19
C PRO A 150 13.41 16.10 4.12
N LYS A 151 13.17 15.39 5.23
CA LYS A 151 12.05 14.44 5.35
C LYS A 151 10.70 15.14 5.23
N LEU A 152 10.49 16.24 5.95
CA LEU A 152 9.25 17.02 5.86
C LEU A 152 9.07 17.69 4.49
N GLN A 153 10.17 18.08 3.83
CA GLN A 153 10.11 18.64 2.47
C GLN A 153 9.58 17.63 1.46
N HIS A 154 9.97 16.36 1.61
CA HIS A 154 9.48 15.28 0.76
C HIS A 154 8.01 14.95 1.07
N LEU A 155 7.65 14.81 2.35
CA LEU A 155 6.29 14.46 2.78
C LEU A 155 5.26 15.55 2.47
N GLN A 156 5.62 16.83 2.64
CA GLN A 156 4.72 17.96 2.43
C GLN A 156 4.91 18.64 1.06
N GLY A 157 5.55 17.96 0.10
CA GLY A 157 5.63 18.38 -1.30
C GLY A 157 6.45 19.65 -1.57
N SER A 158 7.26 20.12 -0.62
CA SER A 158 8.08 21.33 -0.82
C SER A 158 9.46 21.07 -1.41
N ALA A 159 9.87 19.81 -1.58
CA ALA A 159 11.16 19.45 -2.18
C ALA A 159 11.36 19.98 -3.61
N LEU A 160 10.26 20.19 -4.34
CA LEU A 160 10.27 20.68 -5.73
C LEU A 160 9.94 22.18 -5.86
N GLN A 161 9.84 22.92 -4.74
CA GLN A 161 9.54 24.35 -4.79
C GLN A 161 10.66 25.11 -5.48
N LYS A 162 10.26 25.99 -6.41
CA LYS A 162 11.15 26.94 -7.10
C LYS A 162 10.89 28.34 -6.56
N PRO A 163 11.91 29.20 -6.48
CA PRO A 163 11.72 30.59 -6.07
C PRO A 163 10.72 31.29 -7.00
N PHE A 164 9.70 31.91 -6.41
CA PHE A 164 8.69 32.66 -7.15
C PHE A 164 9.27 34.01 -7.59
N HIS A 165 9.51 34.17 -8.88
CA HIS A 165 9.94 35.43 -9.48
C HIS A 165 8.96 35.87 -10.55
N ALA A 166 8.28 36.99 -10.30
CA ALA A 166 7.38 37.64 -11.23
C ALA A 166 7.99 38.97 -11.71
N SER A 167 7.81 39.27 -12.99
CA SER A 167 8.15 40.55 -13.61
C SER A 167 6.86 41.28 -13.98
N ARG A 168 6.84 42.60 -13.83
CA ARG A 168 5.66 43.41 -14.17
C ARG A 168 5.43 43.37 -15.68
N LEU A 169 4.29 42.85 -16.11
CA LEU A 169 3.88 42.84 -17.50
C LEU A 169 3.15 44.14 -17.84
N VAL A 170 3.49 44.73 -18.99
CA VAL A 170 2.81 45.87 -19.58
C VAL A 170 1.89 45.34 -20.67
N VAL A 171 0.60 45.29 -20.38
CA VAL A 171 -0.45 44.87 -21.30
C VAL A 171 -1.25 46.12 -21.67
N PRO A 172 -1.34 46.49 -22.96
CA PRO A 172 -2.16 47.63 -23.39
C PRO A 172 -3.62 47.41 -23.02
N GLU A 173 -4.24 48.38 -22.35
CA GLU A 173 -5.68 48.38 -22.14
C GLU A 173 -6.37 48.67 -23.48
N LEU A 174 -7.11 47.69 -24.00
CA LEU A 174 -8.03 47.87 -25.12
C LEU A 174 -9.20 48.75 -24.65
N SER A 175 -8.96 50.05 -24.55
CA SER A 175 -10.04 51.02 -24.41
C SER A 175 -10.91 50.90 -25.66
N SER A 176 -12.20 50.63 -25.47
CA SER A 176 -13.17 50.32 -26.53
C SER A 176 -13.39 51.44 -27.56
N ARG A 177 -12.64 52.55 -27.48
CA ARG A 177 -12.58 53.59 -28.51
C ARG A 177 -11.30 53.46 -29.33
N GLY A 178 -11.39 52.72 -30.42
CA GLY A 178 -10.92 53.20 -31.72
C GLY A 178 -9.42 53.27 -32.03
N GLU A 179 -8.49 53.02 -31.10
CA GLU A 179 -7.04 53.03 -31.44
C GLU A 179 -6.29 51.68 -31.32
N PRO A 180 -6.74 50.54 -31.91
CA PRO A 180 -6.03 49.28 -31.75
C PRO A 180 -4.79 49.11 -32.65
N ARG A 181 -4.52 49.99 -33.62
CA ARG A 181 -3.49 49.71 -34.65
C ARG A 181 -2.13 50.34 -34.42
N GLU A 182 -2.04 51.54 -33.88
CA GLU A 182 -0.74 52.23 -33.83
C GLU A 182 0.15 51.77 -32.66
N PHE A 183 -0.45 51.38 -31.52
CA PHE A 183 0.37 51.00 -30.36
C PHE A 183 0.90 49.56 -30.40
N GLN A 184 0.17 48.61 -31.03
CA GLN A 184 0.67 47.24 -31.20
C GLN A 184 1.88 47.16 -32.16
N ALA A 185 2.08 48.19 -32.99
CA ALA A 185 3.21 48.31 -33.90
C ALA A 185 4.38 49.13 -33.32
N SER A 186 4.28 49.65 -32.09
CA SER A 186 5.37 50.41 -31.47
C SER A 186 6.57 49.50 -31.22
N PRO A 187 7.74 49.74 -31.87
CA PRO A 187 8.94 48.93 -31.67
C PRO A 187 9.50 49.00 -30.24
N LEU A 188 8.94 49.86 -29.39
CA LEU A 188 9.36 50.05 -28.00
C LEU A 188 8.74 49.03 -27.03
N LEU A 189 7.60 48.41 -27.36
CA LEU A 189 6.91 47.48 -26.47
C LEU A 189 7.00 46.04 -26.99
N LEU A 190 7.76 45.20 -26.28
CA LEU A 190 7.85 43.78 -26.60
C LEU A 190 6.50 43.07 -26.35
N PRO A 191 6.14 42.07 -27.19
CA PRO A 191 5.00 41.18 -26.93
C PRO A 191 5.09 40.55 -25.54
N VAL A 192 3.94 40.33 -24.89
CA VAL A 192 3.85 39.87 -23.48
C VAL A 192 4.72 38.64 -23.17
N PRO A 193 4.78 37.57 -24.00
CA PRO A 193 5.63 36.40 -23.72
C PRO A 193 7.14 36.69 -23.75
N THR A 194 7.55 37.75 -24.45
CA THR A 194 8.95 38.20 -24.59
C THR A 194 9.36 39.25 -23.57
N GLN A 195 8.43 39.83 -22.81
CA GLN A 195 8.75 40.79 -21.75
C GLN A 195 9.47 40.14 -20.56
N VAL A 196 9.31 38.82 -20.36
CA VAL A 196 9.99 38.07 -19.30
C VAL A 196 11.21 37.36 -19.89
N PRO A 197 12.45 37.72 -19.51
CA PRO A 197 13.66 37.13 -20.07
C PRO A 197 13.77 35.63 -19.82
N GLN A 198 13.34 35.17 -18.64
CA GLN A 198 13.42 33.78 -18.22
C GLN A 198 12.07 33.07 -18.40
N PRO A 199 12.01 31.96 -19.16
CA PRO A 199 10.76 31.22 -19.37
C PRO A 199 10.08 30.78 -18.07
N VAL A 200 10.87 30.44 -17.04
CA VAL A 200 10.40 29.97 -15.73
C VAL A 200 9.54 31.03 -15.01
N GLY A 201 9.81 32.32 -15.23
CA GLY A 201 9.07 33.42 -14.60
C GLY A 201 7.79 33.83 -15.33
N ARG A 202 7.51 33.30 -16.53
CA ARG A 202 6.38 33.75 -17.36
C ARG A 202 5.03 33.50 -16.68
N VAL A 203 4.83 32.30 -16.14
CA VAL A 203 3.58 31.92 -15.45
C VAL A 203 3.38 32.77 -14.20
N ALA A 204 4.43 32.94 -13.39
CA ALA A 204 4.39 33.78 -12.20
C ALA A 204 4.04 35.25 -12.53
N SER A 205 4.62 35.78 -13.61
CA SER A 205 4.37 37.15 -14.08
C SER A 205 2.93 37.35 -14.58
N LEU A 206 2.38 36.36 -15.28
CA LEU A 206 0.98 36.38 -15.73
C LEU A 206 0.00 36.30 -14.54
N LEU A 207 0.28 35.42 -13.57
CA LEU A 207 -0.53 35.31 -12.35
C LEU A 207 -0.51 36.61 -11.53
N GLU A 208 0.64 37.26 -11.39
CA GLU A 208 0.75 38.56 -10.70
C GLU A 208 -0.02 39.65 -11.45
N HIS A 209 0.00 39.64 -12.79
CA HIS A 209 -0.78 40.57 -13.60
C HIS A 209 -2.29 40.37 -13.41
N HIS A 210 -2.79 39.13 -13.43
CA HIS A 210 -4.20 38.85 -13.18
C HIS A 210 -4.62 39.17 -11.75
N ALA A 211 -3.75 38.89 -10.76
CA ALA A 211 -4.01 39.26 -9.37
C ALA A 211 -4.15 40.79 -9.22
N LEU A 212 -3.32 41.57 -9.91
CA LEU A 212 -3.42 43.02 -9.98
C LEU A 212 -4.74 43.48 -10.61
N GLN A 213 -5.16 42.89 -11.73
CA GLN A 213 -6.43 43.21 -12.39
C GLN A 213 -7.63 42.91 -11.49
N LEU A 214 -7.63 41.77 -10.79
CA LEU A 214 -8.67 41.43 -9.82
C LEU A 214 -8.72 42.45 -8.67
N CYS A 215 -7.55 42.89 -8.16
CA CYS A 215 -7.50 43.93 -7.13
C CYS A 215 -8.13 45.25 -7.58
N GLN A 216 -7.91 45.63 -8.84
CA GLN A 216 -8.48 46.85 -9.42
C GLN A 216 -10.00 46.72 -9.62
N GLN A 217 -10.49 45.55 -10.07
CA GLN A 217 -11.91 45.29 -10.25
C GLN A 217 -12.67 45.31 -8.92
N THR A 218 -12.18 44.64 -7.87
CA THR A 218 -12.84 44.63 -6.56
C THR A 218 -12.89 46.02 -5.92
N GLY A 219 -11.94 46.91 -6.26
CA GLY A 219 -11.98 48.31 -5.84
C GLY A 219 -13.09 49.13 -6.49
N ARG A 220 -13.54 48.73 -7.69
CA ARG A 220 -14.54 49.45 -8.49
C ARG A 220 -15.99 49.13 -8.10
N ASP A 221 -16.25 47.93 -7.56
CA ASP A 221 -17.60 47.44 -7.22
C ASP A 221 -18.18 47.98 -5.91
N ARG A 222 -17.69 49.12 -5.37
CA ARG A 222 -18.40 49.84 -4.31
C ARG A 222 -19.33 50.89 -4.93
N PRO A 223 -20.67 50.71 -4.87
CA PRO A 223 -21.60 51.76 -5.26
C PRO A 223 -21.55 52.85 -4.18
N GLY A 224 -21.00 54.01 -4.52
CA GLY A 224 -20.92 55.16 -3.61
C GLY A 224 -19.81 56.18 -3.90
N ASP A 225 -18.89 55.91 -4.83
CA ASP A 225 -17.82 56.85 -5.22
C ASP A 225 -17.91 57.23 -6.71
N GLU A 226 -19.14 57.45 -7.22
CA GLU A 226 -19.37 57.84 -8.62
C GLU A 226 -18.95 59.28 -8.96
N ASP A 227 -18.55 60.11 -8.00
CA ASP A 227 -18.29 61.54 -8.28
C ASP A 227 -16.85 61.89 -8.73
N TRP A 228 -15.97 60.90 -8.92
CA TRP A 228 -14.57 61.18 -9.34
C TRP A 228 -14.27 60.95 -10.82
N VAL A 229 -15.27 60.78 -11.69
CA VAL A 229 -15.05 60.45 -13.11
C VAL A 229 -14.50 61.62 -13.96
N HIS A 230 -14.35 62.83 -13.42
CA HIS A 230 -13.82 63.96 -14.18
C HIS A 230 -12.57 64.61 -13.57
N ARG A 231 -11.42 63.92 -13.63
CA ARG A 231 -10.11 64.57 -13.79
C ARG A 231 -9.02 63.63 -14.34
N THR A 232 -8.91 63.66 -15.66
CA THR A 232 -7.68 63.68 -16.46
C THR A 232 -6.34 63.39 -15.75
N SER A 233 -5.82 62.18 -16.03
CA SER A 233 -4.47 61.93 -16.56
C SER A 233 -3.27 62.64 -15.91
N ARG A 234 -2.86 62.24 -14.69
CA ARG A 234 -1.45 62.30 -14.26
C ARG A 234 -1.16 61.18 -13.24
N LEU A 235 -0.38 60.18 -13.68
CA LEU A 235 0.36 59.16 -12.91
C LEU A 235 -0.45 58.36 -11.85
N PRO A 236 -0.67 57.04 -12.05
CA PRO A 236 -1.47 56.25 -11.12
C PRO A 236 -0.76 56.15 -9.76
N PRO A 237 -1.46 56.42 -8.64
CA PRO A 237 -0.87 56.37 -7.30
C PRO A 237 -0.48 54.93 -7.01
N GLN A 238 0.82 54.64 -7.07
CA GLN A 238 1.38 53.32 -6.78
C GLN A 238 1.00 52.84 -5.36
N GLU A 239 0.65 53.77 -4.47
CA GLU A 239 0.27 53.52 -3.07
C GLU A 239 -1.07 52.78 -2.92
N ASP A 240 -2.06 52.98 -3.79
CA ASP A 240 -3.40 52.38 -3.64
C ASP A 240 -3.41 50.87 -3.88
N THR A 241 -2.54 50.37 -4.75
CA THR A 241 -2.48 48.92 -5.07
C THR A 241 -2.15 48.07 -3.85
N ARG A 242 -1.33 48.59 -2.92
CA ARG A 242 -1.00 47.87 -1.67
C ARG A 242 -2.20 47.81 -0.72
N ALA A 243 -2.95 48.90 -0.58
CA ALA A 243 -4.13 48.95 0.27
C ALA A 243 -5.26 48.02 -0.25
N GLN A 244 -5.48 48.00 -1.57
CA GLN A 244 -6.44 47.08 -2.22
C GLN A 244 -6.04 45.61 -2.03
N ARG A 245 -4.77 45.27 -2.27
CA ARG A 245 -4.24 43.91 -2.00
C ARG A 245 -4.43 43.51 -0.54
N GLN A 246 -4.11 44.39 0.41
CA GLN A 246 -4.29 44.12 1.84
C GLN A 246 -5.77 43.90 2.21
N ARG A 247 -6.71 44.65 1.61
CA ARG A 247 -8.15 44.44 1.81
C ARG A 247 -8.60 43.08 1.28
N LEU A 248 -8.23 42.73 0.05
CA LEU A 248 -8.53 41.42 -0.53
C LEU A 248 -7.91 40.29 0.29
N GLN A 249 -6.68 40.46 0.75
CA GLN A 249 -6.04 39.48 1.62
C GLN A 249 -6.79 39.31 2.95
N LYS A 250 -7.29 40.40 3.55
CA LYS A 250 -8.16 40.36 4.74
C LYS A 250 -9.48 39.65 4.46
N GLN A 251 -10.14 39.96 3.34
CA GLN A 251 -11.37 39.28 2.94
C GLN A 251 -11.14 37.78 2.73
N LEU A 252 -10.07 37.40 2.04
CA LEU A 252 -9.69 36.00 1.83
C LEU A 252 -9.38 35.30 3.16
N THR A 253 -8.65 35.95 4.07
CA THR A 253 -8.36 35.35 5.39
C THR A 253 -9.61 35.19 6.24
N GLU A 254 -10.55 36.12 6.17
CA GLU A 254 -11.83 36.01 6.87
C GLU A 254 -12.70 34.91 6.26
N HIS A 255 -12.77 34.83 4.92
CA HIS A 255 -13.47 33.74 4.22
C HIS A 255 -12.85 32.37 4.54
N LEU A 256 -11.52 32.31 4.60
CA LEU A 256 -10.81 31.11 5.02
C LEU A 256 -11.16 30.77 6.46
N ARG A 257 -11.16 31.72 7.41
CA ARG A 257 -11.58 31.45 8.80
C ARG A 257 -13.01 30.92 8.89
N GLN A 258 -13.94 31.49 8.13
CA GLN A 258 -15.34 31.07 8.13
C GLN A 258 -15.53 29.68 7.53
N SER A 259 -14.76 29.35 6.49
CA SER A 259 -14.80 28.03 5.84
C SER A 259 -14.04 26.96 6.63
N TRP A 260 -13.00 27.34 7.37
CA TRP A 260 -12.19 26.42 8.19
C TRP A 260 -12.81 26.11 9.56
N GLY A 261 -14.15 26.08 9.64
CA GLY A 261 -14.89 25.75 10.85
C GLY A 261 -14.24 24.61 11.63
N LEU A 262 -14.05 24.85 12.93
CA LEU A 262 -13.42 24.00 13.94
C LEU A 262 -13.28 22.54 13.47
N LEU A 263 -12.08 22.17 13.03
CA LEU A 263 -11.68 20.77 12.90
C LEU A 263 -11.95 20.14 14.28
N GLY A 264 -13.07 19.43 14.38
CA GLY A 264 -13.40 18.64 15.55
C GLY A 264 -12.28 17.65 15.84
N ALA A 265 -12.29 17.12 17.07
CA ALA A 265 -11.32 16.14 17.55
C ALA A 265 -10.92 15.12 16.47
N PRO A 266 -9.63 14.72 16.42
CA PRO A 266 -9.04 13.99 15.30
C PRO A 266 -9.95 12.85 14.86
N ILE A 267 -10.31 12.87 13.59
CA ILE A 267 -11.22 11.93 12.94
C ILE A 267 -10.73 10.51 13.25
N GLN A 268 -11.41 9.79 14.14
CA GLN A 268 -11.11 8.40 14.49
C GLN A 268 -11.59 7.42 13.40
N ALA A 269 -11.64 7.87 12.14
CA ALA A 269 -11.96 7.02 11.01
C ALA A 269 -10.82 6.01 10.80
N ARG A 270 -11.17 4.73 10.88
CA ARG A 270 -10.20 3.62 10.82
C ARG A 270 -9.94 3.21 9.38
N ASP A 271 -10.95 3.32 8.52
CA ASP A 271 -10.91 2.90 7.13
C ASP A 271 -10.87 4.09 6.15
N LEU A 272 -10.26 3.90 4.97
CA LEU A 272 -10.13 4.95 3.96
C LEU A 272 -11.49 5.50 3.53
N GLY A 273 -12.50 4.62 3.44
CA GLY A 273 -13.87 5.00 3.08
C GLY A 273 -14.47 6.01 4.07
N GLU A 274 -14.30 5.77 5.37
CA GLU A 274 -14.74 6.68 6.43
C GLU A 274 -13.96 8.00 6.39
N LEU A 275 -12.65 7.93 6.14
CA LEU A 275 -11.77 9.11 6.01
C LEU A 275 -12.22 10.00 4.83
N LEU A 276 -12.54 9.38 3.68
CA LEU A 276 -13.04 10.07 2.50
C LEU A 276 -14.45 10.62 2.70
N GLN A 277 -15.32 9.93 3.44
CA GLN A 277 -16.64 10.44 3.81
C GLN A 277 -16.55 11.64 4.76
N ALA A 278 -15.67 11.59 5.77
CA ALA A 278 -15.43 12.71 6.66
C ALA A 278 -14.87 13.94 5.91
N TRP A 279 -14.11 13.72 4.83
CA TRP A 279 -13.66 14.77 3.91
C TRP A 279 -14.72 15.22 2.90
N GLY A 280 -15.89 14.59 2.87
CA GLY A 280 -16.98 14.92 1.94
C GLY A 280 -16.79 14.39 0.51
N ALA A 281 -15.83 13.50 0.28
CA ALA A 281 -15.57 12.88 -1.02
C ALA A 281 -16.45 11.64 -1.29
N GLY A 282 -16.95 10.99 -0.23
CA GLY A 282 -17.56 9.66 -0.32
C GLY A 282 -19.08 9.58 -0.18
N ALA A 283 -19.87 10.55 -0.65
CA ALA A 283 -21.33 10.42 -0.75
C ALA A 283 -21.95 11.52 -1.63
N LYS A 284 -21.56 11.57 -2.91
CA LYS A 284 -22.37 12.22 -3.96
C LYS A 284 -22.57 11.27 -5.15
N THR A 285 -22.85 10.01 -4.85
CA THR A 285 -23.60 9.14 -5.75
C THR A 285 -25.03 9.65 -5.78
N GLY A 286 -25.39 10.38 -6.85
CA GLY A 286 -26.77 10.78 -7.12
C GLY A 286 -27.12 12.24 -6.82
N ALA A 287 -26.42 13.19 -7.43
CA ALA A 287 -27.04 14.49 -7.76
C ALA A 287 -26.49 14.93 -9.13
N PRO A 288 -27.35 15.10 -10.14
CA PRO A 288 -26.92 15.21 -11.53
C PRO A 288 -26.22 16.54 -11.77
N LYS A 289 -25.30 16.51 -12.74
CA LYS A 289 -24.45 17.60 -13.22
C LYS A 289 -25.24 18.90 -13.42
N GLY A 290 -25.22 19.78 -12.42
CA GLY A 290 -25.75 21.14 -12.49
C GLY A 290 -24.60 22.15 -12.47
N SER A 291 -24.27 22.66 -13.65
CA SER A 291 -23.26 23.69 -13.89
C SER A 291 -23.57 25.00 -13.15
N ARG A 292 -22.51 25.76 -12.87
CA ARG A 292 -22.36 26.84 -11.88
C ARG A 292 -23.04 28.19 -12.23
N PHE A 293 -24.15 28.17 -12.96
CA PHE A 293 -24.86 29.38 -13.39
C PHE A 293 -26.35 29.35 -13.06
N THR A 294 -26.70 29.17 -11.79
CA THR A 294 -28.02 29.60 -11.26
C THR A 294 -27.90 29.91 -9.77
N HIS A 295 -27.25 31.03 -9.46
CA HIS A 295 -27.77 31.90 -8.40
C HIS A 295 -29.09 32.47 -8.93
N SER A 296 -30.22 31.99 -8.42
CA SER A 296 -31.50 32.69 -8.53
C SER A 296 -32.40 32.23 -7.38
N GLU A 297 -32.27 32.97 -6.28
CA GLU A 297 -33.37 33.41 -5.42
C GLU A 297 -34.42 32.35 -5.05
N LYS A 298 -34.09 31.51 -4.06
CA LYS A 298 -35.12 30.90 -3.22
C LYS A 298 -35.70 31.97 -2.31
N PHE A 299 -36.64 32.74 -2.85
CA PHE A 299 -37.69 33.39 -2.08
C PHE A 299 -38.42 32.31 -1.30
N THR A 300 -37.96 32.07 -0.07
CA THR A 300 -38.69 31.31 0.94
C THR A 300 -39.93 32.12 1.31
N PHE A 301 -41.03 31.87 0.61
CA PHE A 301 -42.37 32.15 1.08
C PHE A 301 -42.52 31.40 2.41
N HIS A 302 -42.34 32.11 3.52
CA HIS A 302 -42.73 31.68 4.85
C HIS A 302 -44.25 31.48 4.83
N LEU A 303 -44.70 30.23 4.66
CA LEU A 303 -46.00 29.84 5.17
C LEU A 303 -45.87 29.74 6.68
N GLU A 304 -46.20 30.83 7.35
CA GLU A 304 -46.34 30.90 8.80
C GLU A 304 -47.54 30.03 9.21
N PRO A 305 -47.37 29.04 10.11
CA PRO A 305 -48.43 28.12 10.47
C PRO A 305 -49.31 28.75 11.55
N GLN A 306 -50.37 29.46 11.14
CA GLN A 306 -51.44 29.83 12.07
C GLN A 306 -52.34 28.62 12.33
N ALA A 307 -52.18 28.10 13.53
CA ALA A 307 -53.04 27.13 14.16
C ALA A 307 -54.49 27.64 14.27
N GLN A 308 -55.40 26.74 13.87
CA GLN A 308 -56.66 26.43 14.56
C GLN A 308 -57.65 27.58 14.85
N ALA A 309 -58.63 27.71 13.97
CA ALA A 309 -60.07 27.88 14.24
C ALA A 309 -60.73 28.20 12.88
N THR A 310 -61.69 27.47 12.35
CA THR A 310 -62.99 27.21 12.94
C THR A 310 -63.69 26.17 12.06
N GLN A 311 -64.41 25.26 12.69
CA GLN A 311 -65.25 24.23 12.09
C GLN A 311 -66.39 24.83 11.23
N VAL A 312 -66.95 23.96 10.38
CA VAL A 312 -68.37 23.78 10.03
C VAL A 312 -68.70 23.93 8.53
N SER A 313 -69.26 22.83 8.00
CA SER A 313 -70.18 22.68 6.87
C SER A 313 -69.67 22.68 5.42
N ASP A 314 -69.61 21.45 4.90
CA ASP A 314 -70.46 20.88 3.83
C ASP A 314 -70.51 21.47 2.40
N VAL A 315 -70.74 20.52 1.48
CA VAL A 315 -71.21 20.53 0.06
C VAL A 315 -70.17 20.86 -1.05
N PRO A 316 -70.34 20.37 -2.32
CA PRO A 316 -69.53 19.29 -2.87
C PRO A 316 -68.97 19.56 -4.30
N ALA A 317 -68.33 18.54 -4.85
CA ALA A 317 -67.73 18.43 -6.18
C ALA A 317 -68.56 18.95 -7.37
N THR A 318 -67.89 19.53 -8.38
CA THR A 318 -67.70 18.98 -9.75
C THR A 318 -67.10 20.04 -10.70
N SER A 319 -65.89 19.81 -11.25
CA SER A 319 -65.48 20.24 -12.62
C SER A 319 -64.05 19.77 -12.97
N ARG A 320 -63.91 18.61 -13.65
CA ARG A 320 -62.64 18.00 -14.11
C ARG A 320 -62.36 18.27 -15.61
N ARG A 321 -62.18 19.53 -16.02
CA ARG A 321 -61.72 19.89 -17.37
C ARG A 321 -60.36 20.60 -17.53
N PRO A 322 -59.66 21.12 -16.50
CA PRO A 322 -58.38 21.80 -16.73
C PRO A 322 -57.16 20.87 -16.89
N GLU A 323 -57.21 19.61 -16.40
CA GLU A 323 -56.02 18.76 -16.37
C GLU A 323 -55.53 18.30 -17.77
N GLN A 324 -56.42 17.99 -18.71
CA GLN A 324 -55.99 17.49 -20.04
C GLN A 324 -55.29 18.55 -20.91
N VAL A 325 -55.66 19.83 -20.76
CA VAL A 325 -55.05 20.93 -21.52
C VAL A 325 -53.64 21.23 -21.00
N THR A 326 -53.41 21.07 -19.69
CA THR A 326 -52.07 21.27 -19.12
C THR A 326 -51.07 20.21 -19.55
N TRP A 327 -51.50 18.95 -19.74
CA TRP A 327 -50.62 17.87 -20.20
C TRP A 327 -50.15 18.08 -21.65
N ALA A 328 -51.04 18.47 -22.56
CA ALA A 328 -50.69 18.68 -23.96
C ALA A 328 -49.69 19.84 -24.17
N ALA A 329 -49.81 20.92 -23.38
CA ALA A 329 -48.86 22.03 -23.42
C ALA A 329 -47.47 21.61 -22.93
N GLN A 330 -47.41 20.81 -21.84
CA GLN A 330 -46.15 20.28 -21.32
C GLN A 330 -45.49 19.32 -22.31
N GLU A 331 -46.24 18.47 -23.00
CA GLU A 331 -45.71 17.57 -24.02
C GLU A 331 -45.13 18.35 -25.22
N GLN A 332 -45.80 19.43 -25.67
CA GLN A 332 -45.27 20.29 -26.73
C GLN A 332 -44.00 21.03 -26.32
N GLU A 333 -43.93 21.54 -25.09
CA GLU A 333 -42.73 22.16 -24.55
C GLU A 333 -41.56 21.16 -24.48
N LEU A 334 -41.81 19.95 -23.97
CA LEU A 334 -40.81 18.88 -23.91
C LEU A 334 -40.29 18.50 -25.29
N GLU A 335 -41.17 18.41 -26.29
CA GLU A 335 -40.78 18.08 -27.66
C GLU A 335 -39.97 19.21 -28.30
N SER A 336 -40.36 20.48 -28.08
CA SER A 336 -39.56 21.63 -28.56
C SER A 336 -38.18 21.70 -27.92
N LEU A 337 -38.06 21.37 -26.63
CA LEU A 337 -36.79 21.33 -25.91
C LEU A 337 -35.92 20.16 -26.38
N ARG A 338 -36.52 19.03 -26.74
CA ARG A 338 -35.80 17.90 -27.38
C ARG A 338 -35.25 18.29 -28.74
N GLU A 339 -36.03 18.94 -29.59
CA GLU A 339 -35.57 19.43 -30.90
C GLU A 339 -34.43 20.45 -30.76
N GLN A 340 -34.53 21.38 -29.80
CA GLN A 340 -33.45 22.33 -29.51
C GLN A 340 -32.19 21.63 -29.00
N LEU A 341 -32.32 20.65 -28.12
CA LEU A 341 -31.18 19.85 -27.63
C LEU A 341 -30.52 19.06 -28.77
N GLU A 342 -31.32 18.47 -29.67
CA GLU A 342 -30.79 17.79 -30.85
C GLU A 342 -30.07 18.77 -31.79
N GLY A 343 -30.62 19.95 -32.03
CA GLY A 343 -29.98 20.98 -32.85
C GLY A 343 -28.65 21.45 -32.26
N VAL A 344 -28.60 21.68 -30.95
CA VAL A 344 -27.37 22.04 -30.24
C VAL A 344 -26.34 20.90 -30.29
N ASN A 345 -26.78 19.64 -30.13
CA ASN A 345 -25.88 18.49 -30.23
C ASN A 345 -25.27 18.35 -31.62
N ARG A 346 -26.05 18.53 -32.70
CA ARG A 346 -25.53 18.52 -34.07
C ARG A 346 -24.50 19.64 -34.29
N SER A 347 -24.78 20.84 -33.78
CA SER A 347 -23.83 21.97 -33.87
C SER A 347 -22.53 21.69 -33.10
N ILE A 348 -22.60 21.03 -31.94
CA ILE A 348 -21.41 20.61 -31.19
C ILE A 348 -20.61 19.58 -32.00
N GLU A 349 -21.26 18.58 -32.59
CA GLU A 349 -20.60 17.57 -33.42
C GLU A 349 -19.91 18.17 -34.65
N GLU A 350 -20.54 19.14 -35.32
CA GLU A 350 -19.96 19.88 -36.44
C GLU A 350 -18.72 20.67 -36.02
N VAL A 351 -18.80 21.43 -34.92
CA VAL A 351 -17.66 22.19 -34.39
C VAL A 351 -16.53 21.24 -33.96
N GLU A 352 -16.85 20.08 -33.37
CA GLU A 352 -15.84 19.07 -33.04
C GLU A 352 -15.16 18.47 -34.28
N ALA A 353 -15.90 18.24 -35.36
CA ALA A 353 -15.35 17.79 -36.63
C ALA A 353 -14.43 18.85 -37.25
N ASP A 354 -14.84 20.12 -37.25
CA ASP A 354 -14.04 21.24 -37.73
C ASP A 354 -12.78 21.45 -36.88
N MET A 355 -12.87 21.31 -35.55
CA MET A 355 -11.69 21.37 -34.68
C MET A 355 -10.69 20.25 -35.00
N LYS A 356 -11.16 19.04 -35.35
CA LYS A 356 -10.28 17.93 -35.76
C LYS A 356 -9.61 18.21 -37.10
N THR A 357 -10.34 18.72 -38.09
CA THR A 357 -9.77 19.04 -39.42
C THR A 357 -8.78 20.21 -39.34
N LEU A 358 -9.13 21.27 -38.60
CA LEU A 358 -8.23 22.39 -38.29
C LEU A 358 -7.01 21.95 -37.49
N GLY A 359 -7.15 20.99 -36.57
CA GLY A 359 -6.04 20.42 -35.81
C GLY A 359 -5.02 19.70 -36.72
N VAL A 360 -5.51 18.90 -37.68
CA VAL A 360 -4.65 18.22 -38.65
C VAL A 360 -3.94 19.23 -39.57
N SER A 361 -4.68 20.22 -40.10
CA SER A 361 -4.09 21.25 -40.97
C SER A 361 -3.07 22.11 -40.22
N PHE A 362 -3.30 22.41 -38.94
CA PHE A 362 -2.35 23.11 -38.09
C PHE A 362 -1.05 22.32 -37.91
N VAL A 363 -1.12 21.02 -37.60
CA VAL A 363 0.09 20.18 -37.45
C VAL A 363 0.87 20.07 -38.77
N GLN A 364 0.16 19.95 -39.90
CA GLN A 364 0.78 19.97 -41.23
C GLN A 364 1.50 21.29 -41.49
N ALA A 365 0.81 22.43 -41.33
CA ALA A 365 1.39 23.76 -41.50
C ALA A 365 2.57 24.01 -40.55
N GLU A 366 2.52 23.51 -39.31
CA GLU A 366 3.63 23.60 -38.36
C GLU A 366 4.83 22.78 -38.82
N SER A 367 4.62 21.57 -39.32
CA SER A 367 5.68 20.70 -39.86
C SER A 367 6.33 21.31 -41.11
N GLU A 368 5.54 21.90 -42.02
CA GLU A 368 6.02 22.62 -43.21
C GLU A 368 6.82 23.87 -42.82
N CYS A 369 6.33 24.64 -41.83
CA CYS A 369 7.05 25.81 -41.33
C CYS A 369 8.40 25.40 -40.70
N ARG A 370 8.43 24.30 -39.93
CA ARG A 370 9.69 23.75 -39.37
C ARG A 370 10.64 23.29 -40.48
N HIS A 371 10.14 22.56 -41.48
CA HIS A 371 10.95 22.10 -42.59
C HIS A 371 11.50 23.25 -43.43
N SER A 372 10.65 24.24 -43.76
CA SER A 372 11.04 25.45 -44.48
C SER A 372 12.12 26.23 -43.71
N LYS A 373 11.98 26.39 -42.39
CA LYS A 373 13.00 27.02 -41.53
C LYS A 373 14.34 26.29 -41.52
N LEU A 374 14.33 24.96 -41.44
CA LEU A 374 15.56 24.16 -41.53
C LEU A 374 16.20 24.33 -42.91
N SER A 375 15.40 24.24 -43.98
CA SER A 375 15.86 24.35 -45.35
C SER A 375 16.37 25.76 -45.71
N THR A 376 15.77 26.83 -45.17
CA THR A 376 16.31 28.19 -45.31
C THR A 376 17.59 28.36 -44.51
N ALA A 377 17.68 27.84 -43.28
CA ALA A 377 18.90 27.87 -42.48
C ALA A 377 20.07 27.12 -43.17
N GLU A 378 19.81 25.96 -43.76
CA GLU A 378 20.78 25.21 -44.56
C GLU A 378 21.22 26.00 -45.80
N ARG A 379 20.28 26.62 -46.55
CA ARG A 379 20.61 27.47 -47.69
C ARG A 379 21.41 28.69 -47.30
N GLU A 380 21.08 29.34 -46.18
CA GLU A 380 21.85 30.47 -45.65
C GLU A 380 23.26 30.05 -45.26
N GLN A 381 23.43 28.90 -44.58
CA GLN A 381 24.76 28.37 -44.27
C GLN A 381 25.54 28.05 -45.54
N ALA A 382 24.91 27.39 -46.52
CA ALA A 382 25.54 27.08 -47.80
C ALA A 382 25.95 28.35 -48.56
N LEU A 383 25.11 29.39 -48.59
CA LEU A 383 25.44 30.68 -49.19
C LEU A 383 26.59 31.37 -48.45
N ARG A 384 26.60 31.36 -47.11
CA ARG A 384 27.70 31.89 -46.30
C ARG A 384 29.01 31.17 -46.60
N LEU A 385 28.99 29.83 -46.69
CA LEU A 385 30.16 29.03 -47.04
C LEU A 385 30.65 29.36 -48.45
N LYS A 386 29.75 29.46 -49.43
CA LYS A 386 30.09 29.85 -50.81
C LYS A 386 30.67 31.26 -50.90
N SER A 387 30.08 32.23 -50.19
CA SER A 387 30.60 33.61 -50.13
C SER A 387 32.02 33.63 -49.57
N ARG A 388 32.25 32.98 -48.44
CA ARG A 388 33.58 32.87 -47.83
C ARG A 388 34.57 32.15 -48.74
N ALA A 389 34.15 31.11 -49.45
CA ALA A 389 35.01 30.40 -50.39
C ALA A 389 35.46 31.32 -51.54
N VAL A 390 34.56 32.17 -52.06
CA VAL A 390 34.88 33.18 -53.09
C VAL A 390 35.88 34.21 -52.58
N GLU A 391 35.72 34.69 -51.34
CA GLU A 391 36.64 35.66 -50.70
C GLU A 391 38.08 35.13 -50.54
N LEU A 392 38.26 33.80 -50.50
CA LEU A 392 39.56 33.16 -50.31
C LEU A 392 40.31 32.84 -51.62
N LEU A 393 39.68 33.03 -52.78
CA LEU A 393 40.27 32.73 -54.09
C LEU A 393 41.52 33.56 -54.47
N PRO A 394 41.64 34.87 -54.13
CA PRO A 394 42.77 35.69 -54.56
C PRO A 394 44.15 35.13 -54.16
N ASP A 395 44.24 34.44 -53.01
CA ASP A 395 45.46 33.77 -52.51
C ASP A 395 45.19 32.30 -52.15
N GLY A 396 44.60 31.54 -53.09
CA GLY A 396 44.07 30.19 -52.83
C GLY A 396 45.06 29.21 -52.18
N THR A 397 46.34 29.19 -52.59
CA THR A 397 47.35 28.24 -52.05
C THR A 397 47.73 28.56 -50.60
N ALA A 398 47.97 29.84 -50.28
CA ALA A 398 48.30 30.28 -48.92
C ALA A 398 47.09 30.13 -47.98
N ASN A 399 45.88 30.42 -48.46
CA ASN A 399 44.65 30.26 -47.68
C ASN A 399 44.33 28.79 -47.41
N LEU A 400 44.57 27.89 -48.37
CA LEU A 400 44.39 26.45 -48.20
C LEU A 400 45.32 25.89 -47.11
N ALA A 401 46.61 26.27 -47.11
CA ALA A 401 47.55 25.85 -46.07
C ALA A 401 47.14 26.33 -44.67
N LYS A 402 46.67 27.58 -44.54
CA LYS A 402 46.13 28.12 -43.27
C LYS A 402 44.90 27.34 -42.81
N LEU A 403 43.96 27.03 -43.72
CA LEU A 403 42.76 26.26 -43.39
C LEU A 403 43.09 24.83 -42.96
N GLN A 404 44.03 24.15 -43.63
CA GLN A 404 44.51 22.82 -43.23
C GLN A 404 45.05 22.84 -41.80
N LEU A 405 45.89 23.82 -41.46
CA LEU A 405 46.41 23.98 -40.10
C LEU A 405 45.29 24.22 -39.07
N VAL A 406 44.29 25.04 -39.39
CA VAL A 406 43.14 25.27 -38.50
C VAL A 406 42.31 23.99 -38.30
N VAL A 407 42.10 23.22 -39.38
CA VAL A 407 41.39 21.93 -39.32
C VAL A 407 42.16 20.95 -38.44
N GLU A 408 43.47 20.81 -38.65
CA GLU A 408 44.34 19.94 -37.85
C GLU A 408 44.31 20.33 -36.37
N ASN A 409 44.48 21.62 -36.06
CA ASN A 409 44.39 22.14 -34.70
C ASN A 409 43.00 21.88 -34.07
N SER A 410 41.93 22.00 -34.86
CA SER A 410 40.58 21.71 -34.38
C SER A 410 40.36 20.23 -34.11
N ALA A 411 40.89 19.34 -34.96
CA ALA A 411 40.83 17.90 -34.79
C ALA A 411 41.63 17.47 -33.54
N GLN A 412 42.83 18.00 -33.34
CA GLN A 412 43.62 17.79 -32.13
C GLN A 412 42.89 18.26 -30.87
N ARG A 413 42.22 19.43 -30.93
CA ARG A 413 41.40 19.93 -29.82
C ARG A 413 40.22 19.00 -29.51
N VAL A 414 39.55 18.46 -30.51
CA VAL A 414 38.45 17.48 -30.32
C VAL A 414 38.98 16.20 -29.66
N ILE A 415 40.12 15.67 -30.12
CA ILE A 415 40.76 14.50 -29.51
C ILE A 415 41.12 14.78 -28.04
N HIS A 416 41.68 15.96 -27.75
CA HIS A 416 42.03 16.37 -26.40
C HIS A 416 40.79 16.43 -25.49
N LEU A 417 39.70 17.06 -25.96
CA LEU A 417 38.44 17.15 -25.22
C LEU A 417 37.80 15.78 -25.00
N ALA A 418 37.85 14.89 -26.00
CA ALA A 418 37.38 13.50 -25.85
C ALA A 418 38.18 12.76 -24.78
N GLY A 419 39.50 12.95 -24.74
CA GLY A 419 40.36 12.40 -23.68
C GLY A 419 40.04 12.95 -22.29
N GLN A 420 39.76 14.26 -22.16
CA GLN A 420 39.31 14.85 -20.89
C GLN A 420 37.94 14.31 -20.46
N TRP A 421 37.00 14.17 -21.40
CA TRP A 421 35.69 13.61 -21.14
C TRP A 421 35.77 12.16 -20.65
N GLU A 422 36.61 11.33 -21.27
CA GLU A 422 36.73 9.92 -20.87
C GLU A 422 37.34 9.77 -19.47
N LYS A 423 38.23 10.68 -19.04
CA LYS A 423 38.73 10.74 -17.66
C LYS A 423 37.63 10.96 -16.63
N HIS A 424 36.53 11.64 -16.98
CA HIS A 424 35.39 11.84 -16.09
C HIS A 424 34.33 10.75 -16.26
N ARG A 425 34.07 10.32 -17.51
CA ARG A 425 33.03 9.33 -17.83
C ARG A 425 33.34 7.96 -17.23
N VAL A 426 34.59 7.51 -17.32
CA VAL A 426 34.98 6.16 -16.87
C VAL A 426 34.77 5.99 -15.35
N PRO A 427 35.26 6.88 -14.47
CA PRO A 427 34.98 6.80 -13.03
C PRO A 427 33.48 6.84 -12.70
N LEU A 428 32.72 7.74 -13.32
CA LEU A 428 31.27 7.84 -13.09
C LEU A 428 30.52 6.55 -13.49
N LEU A 429 30.91 5.92 -14.60
CA LEU A 429 30.34 4.63 -14.99
C LEU A 429 30.73 3.51 -14.02
N ALA A 430 31.94 3.53 -13.48
CA ALA A 430 32.39 2.58 -12.46
C ALA A 430 31.61 2.75 -11.15
N GLU A 431 31.41 3.98 -10.70
CA GLU A 431 30.59 4.32 -9.52
C GLU A 431 29.13 3.90 -9.72
N TYR A 432 28.53 4.22 -10.88
CA TYR A 432 27.18 3.78 -11.21
C TYR A 432 27.04 2.25 -11.14
N ARG A 433 27.99 1.51 -11.73
CA ARG A 433 28.00 0.04 -11.69
C ARG A 433 28.17 -0.49 -10.26
N HIS A 434 29.00 0.15 -9.45
CA HIS A 434 29.19 -0.25 -8.06
C HIS A 434 27.94 -0.01 -7.22
N LEU A 435 27.33 1.17 -7.33
CA LEU A 435 26.09 1.52 -6.63
C LEU A 435 24.92 0.60 -7.03
N ARG A 436 24.82 0.27 -8.32
CA ARG A 436 23.80 -0.67 -8.81
C ARG A 436 23.97 -2.06 -8.18
N LYS A 437 25.20 -2.60 -8.16
CA LYS A 437 25.48 -3.87 -7.48
C LYS A 437 25.14 -3.83 -5.99
N LEU A 438 25.44 -2.72 -5.31
CA LEU A 438 25.11 -2.55 -3.89
C LEU A 438 23.60 -2.52 -3.65
N GLN A 439 22.85 -1.86 -4.55
CA GLN A 439 21.39 -1.86 -4.51
C GLN A 439 20.83 -3.28 -4.70
N ASP A 440 21.28 -3.99 -5.73
CA ASP A 440 20.85 -5.36 -6.02
C ASP A 440 21.14 -6.30 -4.82
N CYS A 441 22.33 -6.20 -4.20
CA CYS A 441 22.66 -6.96 -2.99
C CYS A 441 21.74 -6.62 -1.81
N ARG A 442 21.42 -5.34 -1.59
CA ARG A 442 20.51 -4.92 -0.51
C ARG A 442 19.09 -5.43 -0.73
N GLU A 443 18.61 -5.44 -1.97
CA GLU A 443 17.29 -5.97 -2.34
C GLU A 443 17.22 -7.49 -2.15
N LEU A 444 18.29 -8.22 -2.48
CA LEU A 444 18.39 -9.65 -2.19
C LEU A 444 18.39 -9.94 -0.69
N GLU A 445 19.18 -9.18 0.10
CA GLU A 445 19.20 -9.35 1.55
C GLU A 445 17.87 -8.99 2.20
N SER A 446 17.20 -7.92 1.77
CA SER A 446 15.89 -7.55 2.31
C SER A 446 14.84 -8.62 2.00
N SER A 447 14.84 -9.16 0.78
CA SER A 447 13.97 -10.27 0.37
C SER A 447 14.21 -11.52 1.19
N ARG A 448 15.49 -11.87 1.45
CA ARG A 448 15.86 -12.99 2.33
C ARG A 448 15.35 -12.79 3.76
N ARG A 449 15.58 -11.60 4.35
CA ARG A 449 15.10 -11.28 5.71
C ARG A 449 13.58 -11.35 5.80
N LEU A 450 12.86 -10.91 4.76
CA LEU A 450 11.39 -11.01 4.71
C LEU A 450 10.92 -12.47 4.67
N ALA A 451 11.59 -13.33 3.89
CA ALA A 451 11.29 -14.76 3.87
C ALA A 451 11.52 -15.42 5.24
N GLU A 452 12.65 -15.12 5.90
CA GLU A 452 12.94 -15.61 7.25
C GLU A 452 11.89 -15.15 8.28
N ILE A 453 11.42 -13.89 8.21
CA ILE A 453 10.34 -13.39 9.07
C ILE A 453 9.02 -14.12 8.80
N GLN A 454 8.70 -14.40 7.54
CA GLN A 454 7.49 -15.15 7.18
C GLN A 454 7.53 -16.58 7.72
N GLU A 455 8.65 -17.28 7.61
CA GLU A 455 8.85 -18.60 8.19
C GLU A 455 8.71 -18.58 9.72
N LEU A 456 9.30 -17.57 10.39
CA LEU A 456 9.15 -17.40 11.83
C LEU A 456 7.70 -17.15 12.24
N HIS A 457 6.96 -16.30 11.50
CA HIS A 457 5.53 -16.09 11.77
C HIS A 457 4.71 -17.36 11.60
N GLN A 458 4.99 -18.18 10.59
CA GLN A 458 4.35 -19.49 10.41
C GLN A 458 4.67 -20.43 11.57
N SER A 459 5.95 -20.49 12.00
CA SER A 459 6.36 -21.31 13.13
C SER A 459 5.70 -20.86 14.45
N VAL A 460 5.55 -19.56 14.67
CA VAL A 460 4.87 -19.02 15.87
C VAL A 460 3.40 -19.38 15.85
N ARG A 461 2.71 -19.25 14.70
CA ARG A 461 1.30 -19.66 14.56
C ARG A 461 1.12 -21.15 14.84
N ALA A 462 1.93 -22.01 14.22
CA ALA A 462 1.88 -23.45 14.45
C ALA A 462 2.11 -23.81 15.94
N ALA A 463 3.08 -23.16 16.59
CA ALA A 463 3.34 -23.35 18.02
C ALA A 463 2.18 -22.88 18.90
N ALA A 464 1.55 -21.75 18.55
CA ALA A 464 0.40 -21.21 19.29
C ALA A 464 -0.83 -22.11 19.16
N GLU A 465 -1.13 -22.62 17.95
CA GLU A 465 -2.21 -23.58 17.75
C GLU A 465 -1.96 -24.89 18.52
N GLU A 466 -0.73 -25.40 18.47
CA GLU A 466 -0.35 -26.60 19.22
C GLU A 466 -0.47 -26.41 20.73
N ALA A 467 -0.10 -25.23 21.24
CA ALA A 467 -0.30 -24.88 22.65
C ALA A 467 -1.79 -24.87 23.03
N ARG A 468 -2.66 -24.28 22.19
CA ARG A 468 -4.12 -24.28 22.41
C ARG A 468 -4.68 -25.70 22.42
N ARG A 469 -4.32 -26.53 21.44
CA ARG A 469 -4.73 -27.95 21.38
C ARG A 469 -4.30 -28.70 22.63
N LYS A 470 -3.05 -28.52 23.08
CA LYS A 470 -2.56 -29.14 24.31
C LYS A 470 -3.29 -28.66 25.57
N GLU A 471 -3.67 -27.39 25.63
CA GLU A 471 -4.42 -26.85 26.75
C GLU A 471 -5.85 -27.41 26.81
N GLU A 472 -6.50 -27.58 25.66
CA GLU A 472 -7.82 -28.23 25.55
C GLU A 472 -7.75 -29.70 25.98
N VAL A 473 -6.77 -30.45 25.48
CA VAL A 473 -6.53 -31.84 25.88
C VAL A 473 -6.22 -31.93 27.38
N TYR A 474 -5.44 -30.99 27.93
CA TYR A 474 -5.17 -30.93 29.36
C TYR A 474 -6.46 -30.72 30.17
N LYS A 475 -7.34 -29.80 29.76
CA LYS A 475 -8.63 -29.57 30.42
C LYS A 475 -9.50 -30.83 30.43
N GLN A 476 -9.56 -31.55 29.30
CA GLN A 476 -10.28 -32.83 29.17
C GLN A 476 -9.69 -33.91 30.09
N LEU A 477 -8.38 -34.10 30.07
CA LEU A 477 -7.70 -35.09 30.91
C LEU A 477 -7.86 -34.77 32.40
N MET A 478 -7.88 -33.50 32.78
CA MET A 478 -8.13 -33.09 34.17
C MET A 478 -9.56 -33.47 34.61
N SER A 479 -10.57 -33.22 33.77
CA SER A 479 -11.95 -33.62 34.09
C SER A 479 -12.11 -35.14 34.16
N GLU A 480 -11.44 -35.89 33.29
CA GLU A 480 -11.46 -37.35 33.33
C GLU A 480 -10.78 -37.88 34.60
N LEU A 481 -9.65 -37.29 34.99
CA LEU A 481 -8.91 -37.69 36.20
C LEU A 481 -9.73 -37.48 37.48
N GLU A 482 -10.58 -36.44 37.53
CA GLU A 482 -11.51 -36.22 38.65
C GLU A 482 -12.55 -37.33 38.78
N THR A 483 -12.95 -37.96 37.67
CA THR A 483 -13.94 -39.06 37.66
C THR A 483 -13.35 -40.44 37.92
N LEU A 484 -12.03 -40.61 37.75
CA LEU A 484 -11.37 -41.91 37.82
C LEU A 484 -11.07 -42.33 39.28
N PRO A 485 -11.18 -43.64 39.60
CA PRO A 485 -10.78 -44.16 40.90
C PRO A 485 -9.29 -43.91 41.17
N ARG A 486 -8.96 -43.43 42.37
CA ARG A 486 -7.57 -43.12 42.78
C ARG A 486 -6.75 -44.37 43.15
N ASP A 487 -7.21 -45.55 42.74
CA ASP A 487 -6.66 -46.84 43.16
C ASP A 487 -5.39 -47.22 42.37
N VAL A 488 -5.14 -46.56 41.23
CA VAL A 488 -3.96 -46.84 40.40
C VAL A 488 -2.81 -45.89 40.75
N SER A 489 -1.68 -46.45 41.19
CA SER A 489 -0.53 -45.64 41.57
C SER A 489 0.09 -44.94 40.34
N ARG A 490 0.28 -43.61 40.43
CA ARG A 490 1.02 -42.81 39.45
C ARG A 490 2.41 -43.40 39.14
N LEU A 491 3.03 -44.03 40.14
CA LEU A 491 4.32 -44.68 40.00
C LEU A 491 4.30 -45.78 38.93
N ALA A 492 3.25 -46.61 38.89
CA ALA A 492 3.13 -47.68 37.90
C ALA A 492 3.02 -47.14 36.47
N TYR A 493 2.20 -46.12 36.24
CA TYR A 493 2.13 -45.44 34.93
C TYR A 493 3.46 -44.81 34.54
N THR A 494 4.13 -44.14 35.49
CA THR A 494 5.42 -43.49 35.24
C THR A 494 6.49 -44.52 34.84
N GLN A 495 6.56 -45.65 35.55
CA GLN A 495 7.47 -46.75 35.21
C GLN A 495 7.17 -47.31 33.82
N ARG A 496 5.90 -47.60 33.51
CA ARG A 496 5.49 -48.11 32.21
C ARG A 496 5.83 -47.16 31.07
N ILE A 497 5.62 -45.86 31.26
CA ILE A 497 5.97 -44.84 30.27
C ILE A 497 7.48 -44.80 30.07
N LEU A 498 8.28 -44.83 31.14
CA LEU A 498 9.74 -44.82 31.03
C LEU A 498 10.27 -46.08 30.31
N GLU A 499 9.68 -47.25 30.54
CA GLU A 499 9.97 -48.47 29.78
C GLU A 499 9.67 -48.31 28.29
N ILE A 500 8.49 -47.79 27.96
CA ILE A 500 8.08 -47.55 26.56
C ILE A 500 9.04 -46.55 25.89
N VAL A 501 9.38 -45.45 26.57
CA VAL A 501 10.33 -44.45 26.06
C VAL A 501 11.72 -45.07 25.87
N GLY A 502 12.18 -45.90 26.80
CA GLY A 502 13.43 -46.65 26.67
C GLY A 502 13.43 -47.57 25.45
N ASN A 503 12.33 -48.31 25.23
CA ASN A 503 12.17 -49.19 24.07
C ASN A 503 12.13 -48.41 22.76
N ILE A 504 11.44 -47.27 22.70
CA ILE A 504 11.40 -46.41 21.51
C ILE A 504 12.79 -45.85 21.20
N ARG A 505 13.56 -45.45 22.21
CA ARG A 505 14.94 -45.00 22.02
C ARG A 505 15.80 -46.12 21.42
N LYS A 506 15.70 -47.33 21.98
CA LYS A 506 16.41 -48.51 21.46
C LYS A 506 16.02 -48.83 20.01
N GLN A 507 14.72 -48.81 19.70
CA GLN A 507 14.24 -48.99 18.32
C GLN A 507 14.78 -47.91 17.39
N LYS A 508 14.80 -46.64 17.82
CA LYS A 508 15.35 -45.54 17.02
C LYS A 508 16.83 -45.74 16.72
N GLU A 509 17.61 -46.16 17.72
CA GLU A 509 19.03 -46.48 17.54
C GLU A 509 19.23 -47.66 16.58
N GLU A 510 18.46 -48.74 16.74
CA GLU A 510 18.48 -49.90 15.84
C GLU A 510 18.09 -49.53 14.41
N ILE A 511 17.05 -48.71 14.22
CA ILE A 511 16.65 -48.19 12.91
C ILE A 511 17.78 -47.34 12.31
N THR A 512 18.41 -46.46 13.09
CA THR A 512 19.53 -45.65 12.57
C THR A 512 20.70 -46.52 12.13
N LYS A 513 20.97 -47.62 12.86
CA LYS A 513 21.98 -48.61 12.48
C LYS A 513 21.59 -49.35 11.19
N ILE A 514 20.34 -49.83 11.08
CA ILE A 514 19.85 -50.48 9.86
C ILE A 514 19.95 -49.53 8.65
N LEU A 515 19.65 -48.24 8.84
CA LEU A 515 19.77 -47.22 7.79
C LEU A 515 21.24 -46.95 7.40
N SER A 516 22.18 -46.96 8.34
CA SER A 516 23.61 -46.86 8.00
C SER A 516 24.08 -48.09 7.23
N ASP A 517 23.71 -49.28 7.69
CA ASP A 517 24.08 -50.55 7.06
C ASP A 517 23.48 -50.64 5.65
N THR A 518 22.24 -50.20 5.46
CA THR A 518 21.58 -50.13 4.13
C THR A 518 22.33 -49.17 3.20
N LYS A 519 22.78 -48.01 3.70
CA LYS A 519 23.57 -47.06 2.90
C LYS A 519 24.94 -47.62 2.53
N GLU A 520 25.56 -48.39 3.42
CA GLU A 520 26.84 -49.05 3.16
C GLU A 520 26.69 -50.15 2.11
N LEU A 521 25.69 -51.04 2.27
CA LEU A 521 25.34 -52.05 1.26
C LEU A 521 25.05 -51.43 -0.10
N GLN A 522 24.31 -50.31 -0.17
CA GLN A 522 24.06 -49.64 -1.44
C GLN A 522 25.36 -49.11 -2.10
N LYS A 523 26.29 -48.58 -1.30
CA LYS A 523 27.61 -48.16 -1.81
C LYS A 523 28.43 -49.34 -2.31
N GLU A 524 28.39 -50.48 -1.62
CA GLU A 524 29.05 -51.70 -2.05
C GLU A 524 28.47 -52.25 -3.35
N ILE A 525 27.14 -52.32 -3.46
CA ILE A 525 26.43 -52.72 -4.69
C ILE A 525 26.85 -51.81 -5.85
N ASN A 526 26.79 -50.49 -5.67
CA ASN A 526 27.16 -49.54 -6.72
C ASN A 526 28.65 -49.63 -7.09
N SER A 527 29.52 -49.88 -6.10
CA SER A 527 30.97 -50.07 -6.30
C SER A 527 31.26 -51.35 -7.07
N LEU A 528 30.60 -52.47 -6.72
CA LEU A 528 30.75 -53.76 -7.40
C LEU A 528 30.15 -53.73 -8.80
N SER A 529 28.96 -53.16 -8.99
CA SER A 529 28.34 -52.94 -10.29
C SER A 529 29.24 -52.09 -11.20
N GLY A 530 29.72 -50.94 -10.71
CA GLY A 530 30.63 -50.11 -11.50
C GLY A 530 32.00 -50.74 -11.74
N LYS A 531 32.46 -51.70 -10.91
CA LYS A 531 33.66 -52.50 -11.19
C LYS A 531 33.37 -53.56 -12.25
N LEU A 532 32.23 -54.23 -12.19
CA LEU A 532 31.79 -55.21 -13.19
C LEU A 532 31.75 -54.56 -14.58
N ASP A 533 31.08 -53.41 -14.72
CA ASP A 533 30.95 -52.73 -16.02
C ASP A 533 32.31 -52.33 -16.61
N ARG A 534 33.19 -51.74 -15.78
CA ARG A 534 34.53 -51.31 -16.23
C ARG A 534 35.41 -52.50 -16.62
N THR A 535 35.39 -53.57 -15.82
CA THR A 535 36.18 -54.78 -16.10
C THR A 535 35.64 -55.52 -17.32
N PHE A 536 34.32 -55.59 -17.50
CA PHE A 536 33.70 -56.14 -18.69
C PHE A 536 34.06 -55.31 -19.93
N ALA A 537 33.94 -53.98 -19.90
CA ALA A 537 34.29 -53.12 -21.03
C ALA A 537 35.75 -53.30 -21.48
N VAL A 538 36.71 -53.35 -20.53
CA VAL A 538 38.12 -53.59 -20.84
C VAL A 538 38.34 -54.99 -21.41
N THR A 539 37.68 -56.01 -20.84
CA THR A 539 37.81 -57.41 -21.31
C THR A 539 37.17 -57.59 -22.69
N ASP A 540 36.01 -57.01 -22.93
CA ASP A 540 35.29 -57.00 -24.20
C ASP A 540 36.17 -56.37 -25.29
N GLU A 541 36.75 -55.18 -25.04
CA GLU A 541 37.65 -54.53 -25.99
C GLU A 541 38.91 -55.35 -26.31
N LEU A 542 39.56 -55.93 -25.29
CA LEU A 542 40.79 -56.69 -25.47
C LEU A 542 40.53 -57.99 -26.24
N VAL A 543 39.52 -58.76 -25.84
CA VAL A 543 39.18 -60.03 -26.48
C VAL A 543 38.66 -59.79 -27.90
N PHE A 544 37.89 -58.71 -28.13
CA PHE A 544 37.40 -58.37 -29.48
C PHE A 544 38.53 -58.00 -30.45
N LYS A 545 39.56 -57.27 -29.98
CA LYS A 545 40.74 -56.93 -30.80
C LYS A 545 41.48 -58.18 -31.30
N ASP A 546 41.63 -59.19 -30.45
CA ASP A 546 42.34 -60.42 -30.78
C ASP A 546 41.45 -61.47 -31.49
N ALA A 547 40.13 -61.44 -31.29
CA ALA A 547 39.16 -62.31 -31.97
C ALA A 547 39.15 -62.15 -33.51
N LYS A 548 39.67 -61.04 -34.02
CA LYS A 548 39.85 -60.82 -35.46
C LYS A 548 40.98 -61.67 -36.06
N LYS A 549 41.94 -62.11 -35.25
CA LYS A 549 43.16 -62.79 -35.70
C LYS A 549 43.13 -64.30 -35.45
N ASP A 550 42.45 -64.74 -34.39
CA ASP A 550 42.44 -66.13 -33.95
C ASP A 550 41.00 -66.65 -33.73
N ASP A 551 40.70 -67.79 -34.34
CA ASP A 551 39.42 -68.48 -34.21
C ASP A 551 39.17 -68.97 -32.78
N ALA A 552 40.21 -69.34 -32.02
CA ALA A 552 40.09 -69.73 -30.63
C ALA A 552 39.63 -68.54 -29.77
N VAL A 553 40.19 -67.36 -29.99
CA VAL A 553 39.80 -66.12 -29.29
C VAL A 553 38.38 -65.70 -29.70
N ARG A 554 37.97 -65.92 -30.96
CA ARG A 554 36.58 -65.66 -31.38
C ARG A 554 35.57 -66.54 -30.65
N LYS A 555 35.90 -67.82 -30.42
CA LYS A 555 35.07 -68.71 -29.58
C LYS A 555 35.06 -68.21 -28.13
N ALA A 556 36.21 -67.81 -27.59
CA ALA A 556 36.31 -67.24 -26.25
C ALA A 556 35.44 -65.97 -26.09
N TYR A 557 35.43 -65.08 -27.08
CA TYR A 557 34.58 -63.90 -27.10
C TYR A 557 33.08 -64.24 -27.03
N LYS A 558 32.65 -65.23 -27.83
CA LYS A 558 31.25 -65.70 -27.79
C LYS A 558 30.88 -66.25 -26.42
N TYR A 559 31.78 -67.01 -25.78
CA TYR A 559 31.55 -67.49 -24.41
C TYR A 559 31.53 -66.34 -23.39
N LEU A 560 32.37 -65.32 -23.54
CA LEU A 560 32.39 -64.14 -22.68
C LEU A 560 31.07 -63.35 -22.77
N ALA A 561 30.60 -63.06 -23.99
CA ALA A 561 29.34 -62.36 -24.22
C ALA A 561 28.14 -63.16 -23.68
N ALA A 562 28.12 -64.48 -23.93
CA ALA A 562 27.09 -65.36 -23.39
C ALA A 562 27.12 -65.42 -21.85
N LEU A 563 28.31 -65.45 -21.24
CA LEU A 563 28.45 -65.41 -19.79
C LEU A 563 27.90 -64.10 -19.21
N HIS A 564 28.25 -62.96 -19.80
CA HIS A 564 27.77 -61.66 -19.33
C HIS A 564 26.24 -61.55 -19.44
N GLU A 565 25.68 -61.96 -20.58
CA GLU A 565 24.22 -61.99 -20.78
C GLU A 565 23.51 -62.88 -19.76
N ASN A 566 24.03 -64.09 -19.51
CA ASN A 566 23.49 -64.99 -18.50
C ASN A 566 23.59 -64.41 -17.08
N CYS A 567 24.69 -63.73 -16.75
CA CYS A 567 24.85 -63.06 -15.46
C CYS A 567 23.89 -61.86 -15.33
N SER A 568 23.67 -61.07 -16.38
CA SER A 568 22.69 -59.99 -16.39
C SER A 568 21.27 -60.52 -16.19
N GLN A 569 20.91 -61.62 -16.86
CA GLN A 569 19.63 -62.30 -16.65
C GLN A 569 19.51 -62.83 -15.22
N LEU A 570 20.57 -63.40 -14.65
CA LEU A 570 20.58 -63.86 -13.26
C LEU A 570 20.34 -62.70 -12.28
N ILE A 571 21.00 -61.56 -12.47
CA ILE A 571 20.78 -60.37 -11.64
C ILE A 571 19.31 -59.92 -11.72
N GLN A 572 18.75 -59.82 -12.93
CA GLN A 572 17.35 -59.46 -13.12
C GLN A 572 16.41 -60.43 -12.39
N THR A 573 16.64 -61.74 -12.51
CA THR A 573 15.81 -62.73 -11.82
C THR A 573 15.88 -62.62 -10.29
N ILE A 574 17.03 -62.23 -9.74
CA ILE A 574 17.19 -61.99 -8.29
C ILE A 574 16.42 -60.73 -7.88
N GLU A 575 16.48 -59.67 -8.66
CA GLU A 575 15.72 -58.43 -8.42
C GLU A 575 14.22 -58.69 -8.47
N ASP A 576 13.75 -59.42 -9.48
CA ASP A 576 12.35 -59.82 -9.65
C ASP A 576 11.89 -60.77 -8.52
N THR A 577 12.75 -61.69 -8.08
CA THR A 577 12.45 -62.52 -6.91
C THR A 577 12.27 -61.65 -5.67
N GLY A 578 13.13 -60.64 -5.50
CA GLY A 578 13.04 -59.68 -4.40
C GLY A 578 11.78 -58.82 -4.43
N THR A 579 11.28 -58.44 -5.62
CA THR A 579 10.02 -57.70 -5.75
C THR A 579 8.83 -58.60 -5.44
N ILE A 580 8.79 -59.81 -6.01
CA ILE A 580 7.74 -60.81 -5.74
C ILE A 580 7.68 -61.16 -4.25
N MET A 581 8.82 -61.33 -3.57
CA MET A 581 8.84 -61.60 -2.12
C MET A 581 8.21 -60.47 -1.29
N ARG A 582 8.40 -59.20 -1.69
CA ARG A 582 7.74 -58.07 -1.02
C ARG A 582 6.24 -58.08 -1.26
N GLU A 583 5.82 -58.34 -2.50
CA GLU A 583 4.40 -58.45 -2.86
C GLU A 583 3.71 -59.60 -2.12
N VAL A 584 4.37 -60.75 -1.99
CA VAL A 584 3.86 -61.89 -1.21
C VAL A 584 3.65 -61.48 0.25
N ARG A 585 4.62 -60.81 0.86
CA ARG A 585 4.50 -60.35 2.26
C ARG A 585 3.35 -59.35 2.43
N ASP A 586 3.19 -58.43 1.49
CA ASP A 586 2.12 -57.43 1.55
C ASP A 586 0.74 -58.10 1.35
N LEU A 587 0.65 -59.13 0.51
CA LEU A 587 -0.56 -59.96 0.37
C LEU A 587 -0.83 -60.81 1.61
N GLU A 588 0.20 -61.36 2.27
CA GLU A 588 0.07 -62.08 3.54
C GLU A 588 -0.50 -61.16 4.64
N GLU A 589 0.00 -59.91 4.74
CA GLU A 589 -0.54 -58.91 5.66
C GLU A 589 -2.00 -58.55 5.34
N GLN A 590 -2.36 -58.45 4.06
CA GLN A 590 -3.75 -58.26 3.63
C GLN A 590 -4.64 -59.46 3.98
N ILE A 591 -4.14 -60.69 3.83
CA ILE A 591 -4.88 -61.89 4.20
C ILE A 591 -5.08 -61.93 5.73
N GLU A 592 -4.06 -61.62 6.52
CA GLU A 592 -4.15 -61.60 7.97
C GLU A 592 -5.16 -60.55 8.47
N THR A 593 -5.13 -59.35 7.88
CA THR A 593 -6.11 -58.30 8.18
C THR A 593 -7.53 -58.69 7.78
N GLU A 594 -7.75 -59.35 6.64
CA GLU A 594 -9.07 -59.86 6.24
C GLU A 594 -9.55 -61.04 7.12
N LEU A 595 -8.66 -61.95 7.52
CA LEU A 595 -8.96 -63.04 8.46
C LEU A 595 -9.34 -62.48 9.84
N GLY A 596 -8.66 -61.44 10.29
CA GLY A 596 -8.94 -60.74 11.55
C GLY A 596 -10.36 -60.15 11.61
N LYS A 597 -10.95 -59.79 10.47
CA LYS A 597 -12.33 -59.29 10.38
C LYS A 597 -13.40 -60.37 10.62
N LYS A 598 -13.03 -61.67 10.63
CA LYS A 598 -13.92 -62.81 10.90
C LYS A 598 -15.21 -62.83 10.06
N THR A 599 -15.18 -62.23 8.87
CA THR A 599 -16.33 -62.01 7.97
C THR A 599 -17.05 -63.30 7.60
N LEU A 600 -16.32 -64.36 7.23
CA LEU A 600 -16.91 -65.66 6.91
C LEU A 600 -17.65 -66.28 8.10
N SER A 601 -17.04 -66.29 9.29
CA SER A 601 -17.71 -66.82 10.49
C SER A 601 -18.97 -66.02 10.86
N ASN A 602 -18.93 -64.70 10.66
CA ASN A 602 -20.07 -63.84 10.89
C ASN A 602 -21.19 -64.14 9.88
N LEU A 603 -20.85 -64.34 8.60
CA LEU A 603 -21.81 -64.71 7.56
C LEU A 603 -22.40 -66.11 7.76
N GLU A 604 -21.62 -67.07 8.26
CA GLU A 604 -22.10 -68.41 8.62
C GLU A 604 -23.12 -68.35 9.76
N LYS A 605 -22.81 -67.62 10.84
CA LYS A 605 -23.76 -67.38 11.94
C LYS A 605 -25.05 -66.73 11.45
N ILE A 606 -24.93 -65.68 10.64
CA ILE A 606 -26.11 -65.01 10.05
C ILE A 606 -26.92 -65.98 9.18
N ARG A 607 -26.27 -66.90 8.44
CA ARG A 607 -26.95 -67.92 7.64
C ARG A 607 -27.65 -68.98 8.49
N GLU A 608 -27.03 -69.40 9.60
CA GLU A 608 -27.64 -70.31 10.57
C GLU A 608 -28.86 -69.68 11.23
N ASP A 609 -28.71 -68.44 11.71
CA ASP A 609 -29.81 -67.64 12.29
C ASP A 609 -30.95 -67.49 11.28
N TYR A 610 -30.63 -67.18 10.02
CA TYR A 610 -31.63 -67.07 8.95
C TYR A 610 -32.37 -68.40 8.68
N ARG A 611 -31.66 -69.54 8.71
CA ARG A 611 -32.28 -70.87 8.55
C ARG A 611 -33.19 -71.20 9.74
N ALA A 612 -32.76 -70.89 10.96
CA ALA A 612 -33.56 -71.08 12.17
C ALA A 612 -34.84 -70.24 12.11
N LEU A 613 -34.72 -68.95 11.76
CA LEU A 613 -35.86 -68.05 11.53
C LEU A 613 -36.81 -68.56 10.45
N ARG A 614 -36.29 -69.13 9.35
CA ARG A 614 -37.15 -69.74 8.32
C ARG A 614 -37.89 -70.98 8.83
N GLN A 615 -37.24 -71.83 9.61
CA GLN A 615 -37.87 -73.03 10.19
C GLN A 615 -38.94 -72.65 11.22
N GLU A 616 -38.67 -71.64 12.06
CA GLU A 616 -39.63 -71.12 13.02
C GLU A 616 -40.85 -70.51 12.32
N ASN A 617 -40.64 -69.66 11.32
CA ASN A 617 -41.73 -69.09 10.51
C ASN A 617 -42.53 -70.17 9.77
N ALA A 618 -41.89 -71.21 9.24
CA ALA A 618 -42.60 -72.34 8.62
C ALA A 618 -43.43 -73.11 9.64
N GLY A 619 -42.91 -73.31 10.86
CA GLY A 619 -43.63 -73.93 11.97
C GLY A 619 -44.83 -73.09 12.42
N LEU A 620 -44.68 -71.76 12.53
CA LEU A 620 -45.77 -70.84 12.84
C LEU A 620 -46.84 -70.83 11.75
N LEU A 621 -46.45 -70.79 10.48
CA LEU A 621 -47.38 -70.89 9.35
C LEU A 621 -48.13 -72.24 9.33
N GLY A 622 -47.48 -73.33 9.72
CA GLY A 622 -48.14 -74.63 9.91
C GLY A 622 -49.23 -74.57 10.97
N ARG A 623 -48.93 -74.00 12.14
CA ARG A 623 -49.91 -73.84 13.23
C ARG A 623 -51.07 -72.92 12.86
N VAL A 624 -50.81 -71.86 12.11
CA VAL A 624 -51.85 -70.94 11.62
C VAL A 624 -52.75 -71.59 10.57
N ARG A 625 -52.28 -72.62 9.84
CA ARG A 625 -53.11 -73.39 8.89
C ARG A 625 -53.93 -74.50 9.54
N GLU A 626 -53.51 -74.98 10.71
CA GLU A 626 -54.24 -76.00 11.49
C GLU A 626 -55.32 -75.38 12.39
N ALA A 627 -55.18 -74.11 12.77
CA ALA A 627 -56.20 -73.30 13.42
C ALA A 627 -57.21 -72.76 12.39
#